data_AF-A0A925JAD0-F1
#
_entry.id   AF-A0A925JAD0-F1
#
_cell.length_a   1.000
_cell.length_b   1.000
_cell.length_c   1.000
_cell.angle_alpha   90.00
_cell.angle_beta   90.00
_cell.angle_gamma   90.00
#
_symmetry.space_group_name_H-M   'P 1'
#
loop_
_entity.id
_entity.type
_entity.pdbx_description
1 polymer ?
#
loop_
_entity_poly.entity_id
_entity_poly.type
_entity_poly.pdbx_seq_one_letter_code
_entity_poly.pdbx_strand_id
1 'polypeptide(L)' 'ELNLDSFAAYNLRRQYHKMEEVIEMVKEKEMPLESYTWIHKDAKLTDAQRAILTGWSEGIIKAMQQKYPIDSLVRKK' A
#
# COMPACT_ATOMS: atom_id res chain seq x y z
N GLU A 1 8.16 -7.26 -3.36
CA GLU A 1 8.68 -5.92 -3.09
C GLU A 1 7.87 -4.84 -3.81
N LEU A 2 7.65 -3.71 -3.14
CA LEU A 2 7.05 -2.50 -3.67
C LEU A 2 8.16 -1.57 -4.18
N ASN A 3 8.11 -1.17 -5.44
CA ASN A 3 8.99 -0.13 -5.99
C ASN A 3 8.11 0.90 -6.70
N LEU A 4 8.13 2.14 -6.20
CA LEU A 4 7.26 3.22 -6.66
C LEU A 4 7.68 3.78 -8.03
N ASP A 5 8.97 3.74 -8.37
CA ASP A 5 9.50 4.19 -9.66
C ASP A 5 8.95 3.35 -10.83
N SER A 6 8.81 2.05 -10.59
CA SER A 6 8.29 1.08 -11.57
C SER A 6 6.79 0.81 -11.42
N PHE A 7 6.12 1.44 -10.45
CA PHE A 7 4.74 1.11 -10.08
C PHE A 7 3.76 1.28 -11.25
N ALA A 8 3.88 2.38 -12.01
CA ALA A 8 3.02 2.64 -13.17
C ALA A 8 3.20 1.61 -14.30
N ALA A 9 4.38 0.96 -14.38
CA ALA A 9 4.67 -0.07 -15.36
C ALA A 9 4.20 -1.48 -14.94
N TYR A 10 3.75 -1.65 -13.70
CA TYR A 10 3.21 -2.93 -13.25
C TYR A 10 1.89 -3.26 -13.94
N ASN A 11 1.57 -4.54 -14.08
CA ASN A 11 0.22 -4.93 -14.48
C ASN A 11 -0.81 -4.53 -13.41
N LEU A 12 -2.08 -4.39 -13.81
CA LEU A 12 -3.17 -3.90 -12.96
C LEU A 12 -3.30 -4.70 -11.67
N ARG A 13 -3.26 -6.03 -11.75
CA ARG A 13 -3.29 -6.93 -10.59
C ARG A 13 -2.18 -6.62 -9.58
N ARG A 14 -0.95 -6.43 -10.06
CA ARG A 14 0.19 -6.15 -9.21
C ARG A 14 0.09 -4.75 -8.59
N GLN A 15 -0.34 -3.73 -9.34
CA GLN A 15 -0.58 -2.40 -8.78
C GLN A 15 -1.61 -2.46 -7.64
N TYR A 16 -2.73 -3.12 -7.89
CA TYR A 16 -3.83 -3.28 -6.94
C TYR A 16 -3.37 -4.01 -5.67
N HIS A 17 -2.77 -5.19 -5.84
CA HIS A 17 -2.28 -5.99 -4.72
C HIS A 17 -1.19 -5.27 -3.90
N LYS A 18 -0.34 -4.46 -4.54
CA LYS A 18 0.68 -3.69 -3.81
C LYS A 18 0.07 -2.58 -2.96
N MET A 19 -1.04 -1.99 -3.36
CA MET A 19 -1.75 -1.03 -2.51
C MET A 19 -2.46 -1.72 -1.34
N GLU A 20 -2.97 -2.94 -1.53
CA GLU A 20 -3.50 -3.76 -0.43
C GLU A 20 -2.42 -4.09 0.61
N GLU A 21 -1.25 -4.55 0.16
CA GLU A 21 -0.11 -4.82 1.05
C GLU A 21 0.32 -3.55 1.82
N VAL A 22 0.35 -2.37 1.19
CA VAL A 22 0.68 -1.12 1.90
C VAL A 22 -0.32 -0.85 3.03
N ILE A 23 -1.61 -1.07 2.80
CA ILE A 23 -2.63 -0.87 3.82
C ILE A 23 -2.44 -1.86 4.98
N GLU A 24 -2.25 -3.13 4.67
CA GLU A 24 -2.03 -4.20 5.65
C GLU A 24 -0.81 -3.91 6.53
N MET A 25 0.36 -3.73 5.92
CA MET A 25 1.63 -3.50 6.64
C MET A 25 1.58 -2.25 7.53
N VAL A 26 0.87 -1.20 7.12
CA VAL A 26 0.74 0.05 7.90
C VAL A 26 -0.30 -0.10 9.03
N LYS A 27 -1.42 -0.77 8.78
CA LYS A 27 -2.47 -1.03 9.79
C LYS A 27 -2.01 -2.00 10.87
N GLU A 28 -1.29 -3.05 10.49
CA GLU A 28 -0.73 -4.05 11.40
C GLU A 28 0.52 -3.54 12.13
N LYS A 29 0.96 -2.31 11.83
CA LYS A 29 2.13 -1.66 12.44
C LYS A 29 3.45 -2.39 12.17
N GLU A 30 3.50 -3.22 11.13
CA GLU A 30 4.73 -3.83 10.63
C GLU A 30 5.65 -2.81 9.93
N MET A 31 5.08 -1.67 9.51
CA MET A 31 5.83 -0.55 8.94
C MET A 31 5.87 0.70 9.86
N PRO A 32 7.06 1.33 10.02
CA PRO A 32 8.37 0.82 9.62
C PRO A 32 8.82 -0.37 10.48
N LEU A 33 9.77 -1.16 9.97
CA LEU A 33 10.39 -2.24 10.74
C LEU A 33 10.86 -1.74 12.11
N GLU A 34 10.60 -2.53 13.16
CA GLU A 34 10.93 -2.12 14.52
C GLU A 34 12.41 -1.78 14.69
N SER A 35 13.30 -2.62 14.15
CA SER A 35 14.76 -2.42 14.17
C SER A 35 15.19 -1.12 13.49
N TYR A 36 14.50 -0.71 12.42
CA TYR A 36 14.78 0.55 11.73
C TYR A 36 14.48 1.75 12.64
N THR A 37 13.39 1.69 13.39
CA THR A 37 12.99 2.76 14.34
C THR A 37 13.88 2.84 15.60
N TRP A 38 14.81 1.91 15.79
CA TRP A 38 15.77 2.00 16.90
C TRP A 38 16.72 3.18 16.74
N ILE A 39 17.25 3.39 15.53
CA ILE A 39 18.15 4.50 15.19
C ILE A 39 17.46 5.64 14.43
N HIS A 40 16.36 5.36 13.72
CA HIS A 40 15.56 6.35 12.99
C HIS A 40 14.26 6.68 13.74
N LYS A 41 14.38 7.47 14.82
CA LYS A 41 13.24 7.83 15.67
C LYS A 41 12.19 8.69 14.95
N ASP A 42 12.65 9.49 14.00
CA ASP A 42 11.86 10.31 13.09
C ASP A 42 10.95 9.48 12.16
N ALA A 43 11.33 8.25 11.85
CA ALA A 43 10.53 7.36 11.03
C ALA A 43 9.30 6.77 11.76
N LYS A 44 9.21 6.92 13.09
CA LYS A 44 8.10 6.35 13.86
C LYS A 44 6.79 7.06 13.52
N LEU A 45 5.94 6.37 12.75
CA LEU A 45 4.65 6.90 12.34
C LEU A 45 3.69 7.05 13.52
N THR A 46 3.05 8.21 13.61
CA THR A 46 1.87 8.43 14.47
C THR A 46 0.63 7.80 13.84
N ASP A 47 -0.41 7.58 14.64
CA ASP A 47 -1.66 7.00 14.15
C ASP A 47 -2.32 7.89 13.07
N ALA A 48 -2.20 9.22 13.19
CA ALA A 48 -2.65 10.14 12.15
C ALA A 48 -1.88 9.97 10.83
N GLN A 49 -0.56 9.81 10.88
CA GLN A 49 0.25 9.55 9.68
C GLN A 49 -0.08 8.19 9.05
N ARG A 50 -0.31 7.15 9.86
CA ARG A 50 -0.78 5.84 9.38
C ARG A 50 -2.10 5.98 8.64
N ALA A 51 -3.07 6.70 9.22
CA ALA A 51 -4.38 6.92 8.61
C ALA A 51 -4.28 7.64 7.25
N ILE A 52 -3.37 8.61 7.11
CA ILE A 52 -3.11 9.30 5.84
C ILE A 52 -2.59 8.33 4.78
N LEU A 53 -1.60 7.49 5.13
CA LEU A 53 -1.01 6.51 4.21
C LEU A 53 -2.02 5.45 3.76
N THR A 54 -2.80 4.93 4.71
CA THR A 54 -3.85 3.94 4.40
C THR A 54 -4.96 4.58 3.57
N GLY A 55 -5.37 5.81 3.89
CA GLY A 55 -6.40 6.53 3.15
C GLY A 55 -5.99 6.85 1.71
N TRP A 56 -4.73 7.24 1.50
CA TRP A 56 -4.17 7.41 0.15
C TRP A 56 -4.21 6.11 -0.66
N SER A 57 -3.78 5.00 -0.06
CA SER A 57 -3.77 3.68 -0.72
C SER A 57 -5.20 3.19 -1.03
N GLU A 58 -6.13 3.37 -0.09
CA GLU A 58 -7.56 3.07 -0.28
C GLU A 58 -8.17 3.91 -1.41
N GLY A 59 -7.77 5.17 -1.55
CA GLY A 59 -8.17 6.04 -2.65
C GLY A 59 -7.74 5.50 -4.01
N ILE A 60 -6.50 5.02 -4.12
CA ILE A 60 -6.00 4.39 -5.36
C ILE A 60 -6.78 3.12 -5.68
N ILE A 61 -6.99 2.24 -4.70
CA ILE A 61 -7.78 1.01 -4.85
C ILE A 61 -9.19 1.32 -5.38
N LYS A 62 -9.88 2.29 -4.78
CA LYS A 62 -11.22 2.72 -5.23
C LYS A 62 -11.20 3.25 -6.66
N ALA A 63 -10.22 4.07 -7.01
CA ALA A 63 -10.07 4.59 -8.37
C ALA A 63 -9.83 3.45 -9.39
N MET A 64 -9.04 2.44 -9.03
CA MET A 64 -8.82 1.26 -9.88
C MET A 64 -10.10 0.42 -10.05
N GLN A 65 -10.86 0.19 -8.97
CA GLN A 65 -12.12 -0.55 -9.00
C GLN A 65 -13.20 0.16 -9.82
N GLN A 66 -13.21 1.49 -9.82
CA GLN A 66 -14.13 2.28 -10.66
C GLN A 66 -13.74 2.23 -12.15
N LYS A 67 -12.44 2.16 -12.45
CA LYS A 67 -11.92 2.22 -13.83
C LYS A 67 -11.85 0.85 -14.52
N TYR A 68 -11.60 -0.22 -13.78
CA TYR A 68 -11.35 -1.55 -14.33
C TYR A 68 -12.31 -2.59 -13.74
N PRO A 69 -12.74 -3.60 -14.51
CA PRO A 69 -13.53 -4.70 -13.95
C PRO A 69 -12.70 -5.47 -12.92
N ILE A 70 -13.36 -5.94 -11.86
CA ILE A 70 -12.70 -6.61 -10.72
C ILE A 70 -11.84 -7.81 -11.14
N ASP A 71 -12.27 -8.51 -12.18
CA ASP A 71 -11.57 -9.63 -12.83
C ASP A 71 -10.16 -9.29 -13.32
N SER A 72 -9.89 -8.02 -13.64
CA SER A 72 -8.55 -7.57 -14.07
C SER A 72 -7.64 -7.21 -12.90
N LEU A 73 -8.21 -7.01 -11.71
CA LEU A 73 -7.52 -6.56 -10.50
C LEU A 73 -7.14 -7.74 -9.59
N VAL A 74 -7.93 -8.82 -9.61
CA VAL A 74 -7.74 -9.98 -8.73
C VAL A 74 -7.43 -11.23 -9.56
N ARG A 75 -6.65 -12.16 -8.99
CA ARG A 75 -6.42 -13.46 -9.63
C ARG A 75 -7.75 -14.24 -9.71
N LYS A 76 -8.15 -14.64 -10.91
CA LYS A 76 -9.28 -15.56 -11.09
C LYS A 76 -8.97 -16.89 -10.38
N LYS A 77 -9.90 -17.34 -9.54
CA LYS A 77 -9.85 -18.67 -8.91
C LYS A 77 -10.09 -19.75 -9.96
#